data_AF-A0A392M2C1-F1
#
_entry.id   AF-A0A392M2C1-F1
#
_cell.length_a   1.000
_cell.length_b   1.000
_cell.length_c   1.000
_cell.angle_alpha   90.00
_cell.angle_beta   90.00
_cell.angle_gamma   90.00
#
_symmetry.space_group_name_H-M   'P 1'
#
loop_
_entity.id
_entity.type
_entity.pdbx_description
1 polymer ?
#
loop_
_entity_poly.entity_id
_entity_poly.type
_entity_poly.pdbx_seq_one_letter_code
_entity_poly.pdbx_strand_id
1 'polypeptide(L)'
;GYNDKGPAIDAVVWYDGEVWRVALDTQSLEDDSDSGKLANFVPLTNYRTERKYGVFSKLDACTFVVNVYNDGNVLSIVTDCSPHGTHVAGIASAFHPEEPLLNGVAPGAQLISCKIGDSRLGSLETGTGLTRALIAAVEHKCDLINMSYGEPTLLPDYGRFVDLVNEVVNKHRLIFVSSAGNSGPALSTVGAPGGTSSSIIGVGAYVSPAMAAGAHCVVEPPSEGLEYTWSSRGPTTDGDLGVSVSAPGGAIAPVPTWTLQRRMLMNGTSMSSPSACGGIALLLSAMKAEGIPVSPYSVRKALENTTVPIGDSPEDKLSTGQGLMQVDKYNIFPVSVF
;
A
#
# COMPACT_ATOMS: atom_id res chain seq x y z
N GLY A 1 -22.64 -0.06 28.05
CA GLY A 1 -22.54 0.97 26.99
C GLY A 1 -23.44 0.55 25.85
N TYR A 2 -24.17 1.48 25.26
CA TYR A 2 -24.91 1.24 24.03
C TYR A 2 -23.90 0.91 22.92
N ASN A 3 -24.08 -0.22 22.24
CA ASN A 3 -23.25 -0.60 21.09
C ASN A 3 -24.01 -0.19 19.83
N ASP A 4 -23.69 0.99 19.31
CA ASP A 4 -24.25 1.48 18.07
C ASP A 4 -23.71 0.66 16.89
N LYS A 5 -24.60 0.02 16.14
CA LYS A 5 -24.25 -0.80 14.98
C LYS A 5 -24.20 -0.01 13.67
N GLY A 6 -24.48 1.29 13.75
CA GLY A 6 -24.59 2.17 12.58
C GLY A 6 -25.92 1.98 11.83
N PRO A 7 -26.11 2.78 10.77
CA PRO A 7 -27.34 2.76 10.00
C PRO A 7 -27.48 1.50 9.15
N ALA A 8 -28.71 1.07 8.92
CA ALA A 8 -29.06 0.07 7.91
C ALA A 8 -29.48 0.78 6.62
N ILE A 9 -28.97 0.31 5.48
CA ILE A 9 -29.23 0.90 4.17
C ILE A 9 -29.84 -0.17 3.26
N ASP A 10 -30.91 0.18 2.57
CA ASP A 10 -31.51 -0.69 1.57
C ASP A 10 -30.70 -0.69 0.26
N ALA A 11 -30.55 -1.87 -0.33
CA ALA A 11 -29.82 -2.07 -1.57
C ALA A 11 -30.68 -2.86 -2.56
N VAL A 12 -30.75 -2.39 -3.80
CA VAL A 12 -31.42 -3.09 -4.91
C VAL A 12 -30.39 -3.40 -5.98
N VAL A 13 -30.34 -4.68 -6.39
CA VAL A 13 -29.49 -5.17 -7.48
C VAL A 13 -30.37 -5.76 -8.57
N TRP A 14 -30.14 -5.34 -9.82
CA TRP A 14 -30.89 -5.84 -10.97
C TRP A 14 -30.02 -5.86 -12.23
N TYR A 15 -30.39 -6.66 -13.22
CA TYR A 15 -29.73 -6.68 -14.52
C TYR A 15 -30.51 -5.78 -15.50
N ASP A 16 -29.84 -4.83 -16.15
CA ASP A 16 -30.50 -3.88 -17.07
C ASP A 16 -30.50 -4.34 -18.54
N GLY A 17 -29.92 -5.51 -18.83
CA GLY A 17 -29.73 -6.02 -20.18
C GLY A 17 -28.26 -6.01 -20.62
N GLU A 18 -27.43 -5.16 -20.02
CA GLU A 18 -26.00 -5.03 -20.33
C GLU A 18 -25.11 -5.29 -19.12
N VAL A 19 -25.46 -4.73 -17.96
CA VAL A 19 -24.69 -4.83 -16.72
C VAL A 19 -25.58 -5.01 -15.50
N TRP A 20 -24.99 -5.53 -14.43
CA TRP A 20 -25.62 -5.51 -13.12
C TRP A 20 -25.59 -4.09 -12.54
N ARG A 21 -26.76 -3.57 -12.21
CA ARG A 21 -26.98 -2.27 -11.60
C ARG A 21 -27.23 -2.39 -10.11
N VAL A 22 -26.81 -1.37 -9.39
CA VAL A 22 -26.96 -1.26 -7.94
C VAL A 22 -27.51 0.13 -7.59
N ALA A 23 -28.54 0.17 -6.77
CA ALA A 23 -28.99 1.38 -6.08
C ALA A 23 -28.87 1.16 -4.57
N LEU A 24 -28.31 2.15 -3.86
CA LEU A 24 -28.27 2.19 -2.40
C LEU A 24 -29.09 3.36 -1.89
N ASP A 25 -29.94 3.13 -0.90
CA ASP A 25 -30.75 4.19 -0.29
C ASP A 25 -29.95 5.04 0.70
N THR A 26 -29.09 5.91 0.16
CA THR A 26 -28.32 6.88 0.94
C THR A 26 -29.16 8.07 1.39
N GLN A 27 -30.36 8.28 0.85
CA GLN A 27 -31.20 9.44 1.20
C GLN A 27 -31.77 9.32 2.60
N SER A 28 -31.94 8.09 3.10
CA SER A 28 -32.29 7.82 4.49
C SER A 28 -31.27 8.33 5.52
N LEU A 29 -30.05 8.66 5.07
CA LEU A 29 -28.98 9.21 5.90
C LEU A 29 -28.95 10.75 5.89
N GLU A 30 -29.83 11.39 5.13
CA GLU A 30 -29.96 12.84 5.05
C GLU A 30 -31.26 13.27 5.77
N ASP A 31 -31.24 14.43 6.44
CA ASP A 31 -32.39 15.00 7.15
C ASP A 31 -33.41 15.62 6.17
N ASP A 32 -33.94 14.85 5.21
CA ASP A 32 -34.97 15.29 4.26
C ASP A 32 -36.22 14.41 4.30
N SER A 33 -37.39 15.04 4.44
CA SER A 33 -38.68 14.40 4.68
C SER A 33 -39.35 13.81 3.43
N ASP A 34 -38.78 14.02 2.24
CA ASP A 34 -39.25 13.48 0.94
C ASP A 34 -38.40 12.30 0.41
N SER A 35 -37.61 11.67 1.28
CA SER A 35 -36.62 10.61 0.97
C SER A 35 -37.24 9.24 0.63
N GLY A 36 -36.59 8.48 -0.28
CA GLY A 36 -36.87 7.05 -0.50
C GLY A 36 -37.44 6.63 -1.88
N LYS A 37 -37.50 7.53 -2.87
CA LYS A 37 -37.93 7.13 -4.24
C LYS A 37 -36.77 6.54 -5.02
N LEU A 38 -36.85 5.23 -5.30
CA LEU A 38 -35.84 4.50 -6.09
C LEU A 38 -35.50 5.18 -7.44
N ALA A 39 -36.48 5.90 -8.01
CA ALA A 39 -36.35 6.63 -9.28
C ALA A 39 -35.33 7.79 -9.26
N ASN A 40 -34.93 8.27 -8.09
CA ASN A 40 -34.02 9.41 -7.95
C ASN A 40 -32.55 8.97 -7.76
N PHE A 41 -32.26 7.67 -7.60
CA PHE A 41 -30.88 7.20 -7.45
C PHE A 41 -30.17 7.12 -8.79
N VAL A 42 -28.89 7.49 -8.79
CA VAL A 42 -27.99 7.23 -9.92
C VAL A 42 -27.48 5.78 -9.78
N PRO A 43 -27.87 4.86 -10.67
CA PRO A 43 -27.46 3.47 -10.55
C PRO A 43 -25.95 3.32 -10.73
N LEU A 44 -25.32 2.59 -9.83
CA LEU A 44 -23.92 2.18 -9.94
C LEU A 44 -23.83 0.80 -10.59
N THR A 45 -22.62 0.41 -10.98
CA THR A 45 -22.27 -0.94 -11.44
C THR A 45 -20.86 -1.25 -10.98
N ASN A 46 -20.30 -2.40 -11.39
CA ASN A 46 -18.90 -2.75 -11.17
C ASN A 46 -17.99 -1.55 -11.45
N TYR A 47 -17.23 -1.13 -10.44
CA TYR A 47 -16.41 0.07 -10.50
C TYR A 47 -15.46 0.09 -11.71
N ARG A 48 -14.93 -1.08 -12.08
CA ARG A 48 -14.05 -1.22 -13.26
C ARG A 48 -14.71 -0.82 -14.59
N THR A 49 -16.04 -0.86 -14.68
CA THR A 49 -16.78 -0.60 -15.91
C THR A 49 -17.01 0.89 -16.13
N GLU A 50 -17.57 1.58 -15.14
CA GLU A 50 -17.96 3.00 -15.28
C GLU A 50 -17.15 3.97 -14.41
N ARG A 51 -16.38 3.45 -13.44
CA ARG A 51 -15.59 4.25 -12.48
C ARG A 51 -16.41 5.29 -11.71
N LYS A 52 -17.69 5.02 -11.51
CA LYS A 52 -18.60 5.84 -10.70
C LYS A 52 -18.53 5.41 -9.23
N TYR A 53 -18.67 6.38 -8.34
CA TYR A 53 -18.72 6.19 -6.90
C TYR A 53 -19.93 6.92 -6.32
N GLY A 54 -20.35 6.50 -5.13
CA GLY A 54 -21.35 7.18 -4.32
C GLY A 54 -20.75 7.80 -3.06
N VAL A 55 -21.54 8.60 -2.37
CA VAL A 55 -21.23 9.16 -1.04
C VAL A 55 -22.40 8.81 -0.13
N PHE A 56 -22.12 8.28 1.07
CA PHE A 56 -23.18 7.86 2.00
C PHE A 56 -24.01 9.04 2.50
N SER A 57 -23.37 10.11 2.96
CA SER A 57 -24.04 11.36 3.29
C SER A 57 -23.07 12.54 3.10
N LYS A 58 -23.60 13.75 2.94
CA LYS A 58 -22.80 14.98 2.89
C LYS A 58 -22.04 15.21 4.19
N LEU A 59 -22.63 14.81 5.32
CA LEU A 59 -22.04 15.00 6.64
C LEU A 59 -20.84 14.06 6.85
N ASP A 60 -21.00 12.79 6.49
CA ASP A 60 -19.95 11.79 6.67
C ASP A 60 -18.85 11.94 5.62
N ALA A 61 -19.19 12.47 4.43
CA ALA A 61 -18.29 12.58 3.27
C ALA A 61 -17.58 11.26 2.92
N CYS A 62 -18.18 10.13 3.29
CA CYS A 62 -17.64 8.79 3.13
C CYS A 62 -18.05 8.24 1.76
N THR A 63 -17.06 8.02 0.90
CA THR A 63 -17.26 7.50 -0.45
C THR A 63 -17.31 5.99 -0.47
N PHE A 64 -18.09 5.44 -1.40
CA PHE A 64 -18.11 4.00 -1.66
C PHE A 64 -18.17 3.72 -3.15
N VAL A 65 -17.69 2.54 -3.53
CA VAL A 65 -17.87 1.95 -4.85
C VAL A 65 -18.53 0.59 -4.70
N VAL A 66 -19.04 0.04 -5.80
CA VAL A 66 -19.72 -1.26 -5.76
C VAL A 66 -19.13 -2.24 -6.77
N ASN A 67 -19.21 -3.51 -6.44
CA ASN A 67 -19.02 -4.63 -7.35
C ASN A 67 -20.11 -5.67 -7.13
N VAL A 68 -20.49 -6.36 -8.18
CA VAL A 68 -21.52 -7.40 -8.21
C VAL A 68 -20.89 -8.70 -8.69
N TYR A 69 -21.06 -9.76 -7.92
CA TYR A 69 -20.54 -11.09 -8.18
C TYR A 69 -21.66 -12.13 -8.21
N ASN A 70 -21.33 -13.34 -8.70
CA ASN A 70 -22.21 -14.51 -8.71
C ASN A 70 -23.58 -14.22 -9.34
N ASP A 71 -23.59 -13.63 -10.54
CA ASP A 71 -24.80 -13.34 -11.31
C ASP A 71 -25.84 -12.55 -10.50
N GLY A 72 -25.40 -11.48 -9.83
CA GLY A 72 -26.27 -10.60 -9.06
C GLY A 72 -26.50 -11.01 -7.61
N ASN A 73 -26.09 -12.22 -7.21
CA ASN A 73 -26.37 -12.74 -5.87
C ASN A 73 -25.49 -12.15 -4.75
N VAL A 74 -24.38 -11.49 -5.12
CA VAL A 74 -23.46 -10.90 -4.13
C VAL A 74 -23.16 -9.46 -4.51
N LEU A 75 -23.62 -8.54 -3.68
CA LEU A 75 -23.21 -7.14 -3.71
C LEU A 75 -22.02 -6.92 -2.78
N SER A 76 -20.96 -6.33 -3.30
CA SER A 76 -19.79 -5.88 -2.56
C SER A 76 -19.73 -4.36 -2.57
N ILE A 77 -20.03 -3.76 -1.42
CA ILE A 77 -19.85 -2.32 -1.19
C ILE A 77 -18.44 -2.14 -0.64
N VAL A 78 -17.63 -1.36 -1.34
CA VAL A 78 -16.25 -1.10 -0.98
C VAL A 78 -16.13 0.34 -0.53
N THR A 79 -15.77 0.51 0.72
CA THR A 79 -15.42 1.78 1.34
C THR A 79 -14.17 1.57 2.18
N ASP A 80 -13.41 2.63 2.37
CA ASP A 80 -12.24 2.60 3.21
C ASP A 80 -12.63 2.44 4.69
N CYS A 81 -11.66 2.07 5.51
CA CYS A 81 -11.86 1.83 6.95
C CYS A 81 -10.83 2.57 7.81
N SER A 82 -9.93 3.28 7.15
CA SER A 82 -8.79 3.99 7.73
C SER A 82 -8.23 4.92 6.65
N PRO A 83 -7.70 6.11 7.01
CA PRO A 83 -7.04 6.99 6.05
C PRO A 83 -5.76 6.41 5.47
N HIS A 84 -5.23 5.36 6.09
CA HIS A 84 -3.93 4.76 5.79
C HIS A 84 -3.78 4.33 4.32
N GLY A 85 -4.77 3.63 3.76
CA GLY A 85 -4.69 3.14 2.37
C GLY A 85 -4.56 4.27 1.35
N THR A 86 -5.30 5.36 1.53
CA THR A 86 -5.24 6.56 0.67
C THR A 86 -3.91 7.28 0.83
N HIS A 87 -3.40 7.38 2.07
CA HIS A 87 -2.08 7.97 2.35
C HIS A 87 -0.96 7.19 1.65
N VAL A 88 -0.95 5.87 1.79
CA VAL A 88 -0.02 4.94 1.13
C VAL A 88 -0.08 5.06 -0.40
N ALA A 89 -1.29 5.03 -0.97
CA ALA A 89 -1.48 5.22 -2.41
C ALA A 89 -0.97 6.57 -2.91
N GLY A 90 -1.18 7.61 -2.12
CA GLY A 90 -0.75 8.97 -2.41
C GLY A 90 0.78 9.11 -2.45
N ILE A 91 1.49 8.52 -1.49
CA ILE A 91 2.96 8.49 -1.50
C ILE A 91 3.49 7.84 -2.77
N ALA A 92 2.89 6.71 -3.18
CA ALA A 92 3.36 5.97 -4.34
C ALA A 92 3.12 6.73 -5.65
N SER A 93 1.94 7.35 -5.84
CA SER A 93 1.51 7.77 -7.18
C SER A 93 0.51 8.93 -7.25
N ALA A 94 0.36 9.75 -6.20
CA ALA A 94 -0.49 10.94 -6.30
C ALA A 94 -0.07 11.80 -7.51
N PHE A 95 -1.06 12.35 -8.22
CA PHE A 95 -0.82 13.17 -9.41
C PHE A 95 -1.63 14.47 -9.32
N HIS A 96 -0.91 15.58 -9.26
CA HIS A 96 -1.39 16.94 -9.14
C HIS A 96 -0.77 17.78 -10.27
N PRO A 97 -1.44 17.89 -11.44
CA PRO A 97 -0.92 18.63 -12.60
C PRO A 97 -0.56 20.09 -12.30
N GLU A 98 -1.37 20.74 -11.47
CA GLU A 98 -1.23 22.16 -11.12
C GLU A 98 -0.22 22.39 -9.99
N GLU A 99 0.03 21.37 -9.17
CA GLU A 99 0.93 21.45 -8.01
C GLU A 99 1.87 20.22 -7.95
N PRO A 100 2.87 20.11 -8.85
CA PRO A 100 3.70 18.90 -8.97
C PRO A 100 4.50 18.54 -7.72
N LEU A 101 4.75 19.49 -6.82
CA LEU A 101 5.38 19.26 -5.51
C LEU A 101 4.56 18.32 -4.61
N LEU A 102 3.29 18.12 -4.94
CA LEU A 102 2.35 17.29 -4.20
C LEU A 102 2.22 15.88 -4.78
N ASN A 103 2.96 15.58 -5.86
CA ASN A 103 2.97 14.28 -6.48
C ASN A 103 3.57 13.22 -5.56
N GLY A 104 3.09 11.99 -5.72
CA GLY A 104 3.78 10.81 -5.23
C GLY A 104 5.06 10.56 -6.03
N VAL A 105 5.79 9.52 -5.66
CA VAL A 105 7.08 9.19 -6.27
C VAL A 105 6.92 8.83 -7.77
N ALA A 106 5.87 8.09 -8.14
CA ALA A 106 5.58 7.68 -9.51
C ALA A 106 4.17 8.13 -9.95
N PRO A 107 3.96 9.41 -10.28
CA PRO A 107 2.64 9.97 -10.61
C PRO A 107 2.02 9.38 -11.89
N GLY A 108 2.82 8.77 -12.77
CA GLY A 108 2.34 8.09 -13.98
C GLY A 108 1.87 6.65 -13.76
N ALA A 109 2.04 6.10 -12.55
CA ALA A 109 1.63 4.73 -12.25
C ALA A 109 0.10 4.63 -12.06
N GLN A 110 -0.46 3.51 -12.51
CA GLN A 110 -1.88 3.20 -12.27
C GLN A 110 -2.03 2.36 -11.00
N LEU A 111 -3.11 2.59 -10.27
CA LEU A 111 -3.40 1.90 -9.02
C LEU A 111 -4.56 0.93 -9.13
N ILE A 112 -4.43 -0.20 -8.44
CA ILE A 112 -5.52 -1.11 -8.12
C ILE A 112 -5.56 -1.24 -6.61
N SER A 113 -6.64 -0.76 -6.00
CA SER A 113 -6.83 -0.87 -4.55
C SER A 113 -7.50 -2.19 -4.21
N CYS A 114 -6.83 -3.00 -3.41
CA CYS A 114 -7.36 -4.24 -2.87
C CYS A 114 -7.49 -4.12 -1.34
N LYS A 115 -8.70 -3.86 -0.86
CA LYS A 115 -8.98 -3.80 0.58
C LYS A 115 -8.87 -5.20 1.19
N ILE A 116 -7.79 -5.45 1.91
CA ILE A 116 -7.53 -6.71 2.63
C ILE A 116 -8.00 -6.68 4.08
N GLY A 117 -8.09 -5.48 4.66
CA GLY A 117 -8.53 -5.25 6.04
C GLY A 117 -10.04 -5.43 6.21
N ASP A 118 -10.43 -6.22 7.21
CA ASP A 118 -11.83 -6.45 7.56
C ASP A 118 -12.28 -5.46 8.63
N SER A 119 -13.23 -4.59 8.27
CA SER A 119 -13.80 -3.60 9.19
C SER A 119 -14.45 -4.22 10.43
N ARG A 120 -14.90 -5.49 10.36
CA ARG A 120 -15.46 -6.22 11.51
C ARG A 120 -14.40 -6.65 12.52
N LEU A 121 -13.13 -6.66 12.10
CA LEU A 121 -11.95 -7.04 12.88
C LEU A 121 -11.03 -5.83 13.09
N GLY A 122 -11.58 -4.61 13.10
CA GLY A 122 -10.76 -3.41 13.33
C GLY A 122 -9.74 -3.13 12.22
N SER A 123 -10.03 -3.53 10.98
CA SER A 123 -9.14 -3.40 9.80
C SER A 123 -8.00 -4.42 9.72
N LEU A 124 -7.99 -5.46 10.57
CA LEU A 124 -7.03 -6.56 10.44
C LEU A 124 -7.19 -7.28 9.10
N GLU A 125 -6.07 -7.64 8.48
CA GLU A 125 -6.09 -8.44 7.27
C GLU A 125 -6.56 -9.87 7.54
N THR A 126 -7.09 -10.50 6.50
CA THR A 126 -7.55 -11.90 6.57
C THR A 126 -6.85 -12.71 5.50
N GLY A 127 -6.56 -13.99 5.76
CA GLY A 127 -5.94 -14.87 4.76
C GLY A 127 -6.75 -14.95 3.46
N THR A 128 -8.08 -14.87 3.54
CA THR A 128 -8.97 -14.81 2.37
C THR A 128 -8.87 -13.49 1.61
N GLY A 129 -8.81 -12.35 2.32
CA GLY A 129 -8.58 -11.04 1.73
C GLY A 129 -7.23 -10.95 1.01
N LEU A 130 -6.17 -11.42 1.67
CA LEU A 130 -4.83 -11.52 1.12
C LEU A 130 -4.76 -12.39 -0.15
N THR A 131 -5.36 -13.59 -0.11
CA THR A 131 -5.41 -14.50 -1.26
C THR A 131 -6.17 -13.86 -2.44
N ARG A 132 -7.31 -13.22 -2.18
CA ARG A 132 -8.09 -12.51 -3.21
C ARG A 132 -7.33 -11.33 -3.81
N ALA A 133 -6.56 -10.59 -3.01
CA ALA A 133 -5.73 -9.50 -3.49
C ALA A 133 -4.62 -10.01 -4.42
N LEU A 134 -3.96 -11.13 -4.10
CA LEU A 134 -2.98 -11.77 -4.98
C LEU A 134 -3.61 -12.20 -6.32
N ILE A 135 -4.80 -12.81 -6.28
CA ILE A 135 -5.54 -13.19 -7.49
C ILE A 135 -5.83 -11.95 -8.34
N ALA A 136 -6.36 -10.88 -7.73
CA ALA A 136 -6.65 -9.64 -8.44
C ALA A 136 -5.40 -9.02 -9.07
N ALA A 137 -4.27 -9.01 -8.36
CA ALA A 137 -3.00 -8.48 -8.89
C ALA A 137 -2.53 -9.25 -10.14
N VAL A 138 -2.69 -10.58 -10.15
CA VAL A 138 -2.35 -11.44 -11.29
C VAL A 138 -3.34 -11.24 -12.44
N GLU A 139 -4.65 -11.26 -12.17
CA GLU A 139 -5.69 -11.10 -13.19
C GLU A 139 -5.60 -9.76 -13.92
N HIS A 140 -5.24 -8.71 -13.17
CA HIS A 140 -5.06 -7.37 -13.71
C HIS A 140 -3.65 -7.12 -14.27
N LYS A 141 -2.75 -8.11 -14.22
CA LYS A 141 -1.37 -8.03 -14.72
C LYS A 141 -0.61 -6.85 -14.11
N CYS A 142 -0.74 -6.65 -12.80
CA CYS A 142 0.05 -5.66 -12.08
C CYS A 142 1.55 -5.98 -12.25
N ASP A 143 2.38 -4.94 -12.26
CA ASP A 143 3.84 -5.11 -12.20
C ASP A 143 4.34 -5.21 -10.75
N LEU A 144 3.70 -4.47 -9.84
CA LEU A 144 4.13 -4.25 -8.46
C LEU A 144 2.98 -4.47 -7.48
N ILE A 145 3.32 -4.96 -6.29
CA ILE A 145 2.45 -5.00 -5.12
C ILE A 145 3.14 -4.21 -4.01
N ASN A 146 2.40 -3.30 -3.37
CA ASN A 146 2.78 -2.71 -2.10
C ASN A 146 1.82 -3.20 -1.02
N MET A 147 2.36 -3.82 0.03
CA MET A 147 1.59 -4.20 1.23
C MET A 147 2.17 -3.50 2.45
N SER A 148 1.46 -2.49 2.94
CA SER A 148 1.83 -1.77 4.16
C SER A 148 1.07 -2.30 5.38
N TYR A 149 1.00 -3.62 5.50
CA TYR A 149 0.27 -4.41 6.50
C TYR A 149 1.13 -5.59 6.96
N GLY A 150 0.95 -6.03 8.19
CA GLY A 150 1.63 -7.20 8.69
C GLY A 150 1.46 -7.42 10.19
N GLU A 151 1.79 -8.63 10.62
CA GLU A 151 1.62 -9.12 11.99
C GLU A 151 2.87 -9.91 12.41
N PRO A 152 3.09 -10.12 13.73
CA PRO A 152 4.15 -11.00 14.20
C PRO A 152 3.97 -12.45 13.70
N THR A 153 5.07 -13.14 13.42
CA THR A 153 5.07 -14.59 13.12
C THR A 153 6.09 -15.32 13.98
N LEU A 154 5.80 -16.58 14.27
CA LEU A 154 6.75 -17.51 14.90
C LEU A 154 7.61 -18.25 13.87
N LEU A 155 7.08 -18.45 12.66
CA LEU A 155 7.69 -19.21 11.59
C LEU A 155 7.90 -18.29 10.38
N PRO A 156 9.10 -17.70 10.21
CA PRO A 156 9.44 -16.96 9.01
C PRO A 156 9.47 -17.89 7.78
N ASP A 157 9.26 -17.29 6.62
CA ASP A 157 9.28 -17.91 5.28
C ASP A 157 8.47 -19.21 5.12
N TYR A 158 7.42 -19.37 5.92
CA TYR A 158 6.62 -20.59 5.97
C TYR A 158 5.11 -20.30 5.92
N GLY A 159 4.37 -21.19 5.26
CA GLY A 159 2.91 -21.23 5.28
C GLY A 159 2.26 -20.86 3.96
N ARG A 160 0.96 -21.12 3.86
CA ARG A 160 0.22 -21.07 2.59
C ARG A 160 0.28 -19.72 1.90
N PHE A 161 0.25 -18.62 2.66
CA PHE A 161 0.34 -17.29 2.06
C PHE A 161 1.73 -17.04 1.44
N VAL A 162 2.80 -17.49 2.10
CA VAL A 162 4.17 -17.42 1.57
C VAL A 162 4.29 -18.24 0.28
N ASP A 163 3.71 -19.44 0.23
CA ASP A 163 3.68 -20.26 -1.00
C ASP A 163 3.01 -19.51 -2.18
N LEU A 164 1.90 -18.83 -1.90
CA LEU A 164 1.17 -18.05 -2.91
C LEU A 164 1.96 -16.82 -3.35
N VAL A 165 2.62 -16.13 -2.42
CA VAL A 165 3.54 -15.01 -2.75
C VAL A 165 4.68 -15.52 -3.63
N ASN A 166 5.30 -16.64 -3.28
CA ASN A 166 6.34 -17.28 -4.07
C ASN A 166 5.84 -17.62 -5.48
N GLU A 167 4.62 -18.16 -5.63
CA GLU A 167 4.03 -18.40 -6.95
C GLU A 167 3.85 -17.09 -7.74
N VAL A 168 3.27 -16.05 -7.12
CA VAL A 168 3.04 -14.75 -7.78
C VAL A 168 4.35 -14.09 -8.22
N VAL A 169 5.38 -14.12 -7.38
CA VAL A 169 6.70 -13.56 -7.71
C VAL A 169 7.41 -14.39 -8.78
N ASN A 170 7.49 -15.71 -8.60
CA ASN A 170 8.33 -16.56 -9.45
C ASN A 170 7.68 -16.86 -10.81
N LYS A 171 6.37 -17.13 -10.83
CA LYS A 171 5.63 -17.55 -12.03
C LYS A 171 5.02 -16.37 -12.77
N HIS A 172 4.46 -15.41 -12.04
CA HIS A 172 3.79 -14.25 -12.63
C HIS A 172 4.69 -13.01 -12.73
N ARG A 173 5.90 -13.07 -12.15
CA ARG A 173 6.93 -12.01 -12.24
C ARG A 173 6.53 -10.67 -11.62
N LEU A 174 5.59 -10.69 -10.67
CA LEU A 174 5.25 -9.52 -9.88
C LEU A 174 6.34 -9.24 -8.87
N ILE A 175 6.62 -7.97 -8.61
CA ILE A 175 7.54 -7.58 -7.54
C ILE A 175 6.72 -7.20 -6.32
N PHE A 176 7.00 -7.87 -5.21
CA PHE A 176 6.29 -7.66 -3.96
C PHE A 176 7.15 -6.82 -3.02
N VAL A 177 6.64 -5.64 -2.65
CA VAL A 177 7.22 -4.72 -1.67
C VAL A 177 6.33 -4.67 -0.44
N SER A 178 6.93 -4.73 0.75
CA SER A 178 6.19 -4.67 2.00
C SER A 178 6.98 -3.98 3.11
N SER A 179 6.27 -3.39 4.06
CA SER A 179 6.87 -2.79 5.24
C SER A 179 7.51 -3.83 6.16
N ALA A 180 8.69 -3.54 6.70
CA ALA A 180 9.39 -4.45 7.62
C ALA A 180 8.72 -4.59 9.01
N GLY A 181 7.94 -3.59 9.43
CA GLY A 181 7.27 -3.54 10.74
C GLY A 181 7.67 -2.32 11.58
N ASN A 182 6.94 -2.06 12.66
CA ASN A 182 7.16 -0.91 13.55
C ASN A 182 7.35 -1.34 15.02
N SER A 183 7.95 -2.51 15.23
CA SER A 183 8.11 -3.14 16.55
C SER A 183 9.54 -3.09 17.08
N GLY A 184 10.40 -2.23 16.51
CA GLY A 184 11.75 -1.97 17.02
C GLY A 184 11.74 -1.30 18.40
N PRO A 185 12.91 -1.03 19.02
CA PRO A 185 14.26 -1.12 18.46
C PRO A 185 14.96 -2.46 18.66
N ALA A 186 14.34 -3.45 19.31
CA ALA A 186 14.97 -4.73 19.56
C ALA A 186 15.22 -5.51 18.24
N LEU A 187 16.20 -6.42 18.26
CA LEU A 187 16.45 -7.34 17.16
C LEU A 187 15.31 -8.37 17.04
N SER A 188 15.17 -8.98 15.87
CA SER A 188 14.15 -9.98 15.58
C SER A 188 12.72 -9.49 15.80
N THR A 189 12.48 -8.25 15.39
CA THR A 189 11.18 -7.56 15.50
C THR A 189 10.48 -7.37 14.16
N VAL A 190 11.10 -7.84 13.06
CA VAL A 190 10.48 -7.87 11.73
C VAL A 190 9.19 -8.69 11.70
N GLY A 191 8.18 -8.15 11.04
CA GLY A 191 6.84 -8.73 10.94
C GLY A 191 6.61 -9.46 9.62
N ALA A 192 5.67 -10.40 9.64
CA ALA A 192 5.21 -11.09 8.45
C ALA A 192 4.18 -10.24 7.68
N PRO A 193 4.12 -10.34 6.35
CA PRO A 193 5.04 -11.13 5.51
C PRO A 193 6.32 -10.34 5.16
N GLY A 194 6.33 -9.02 5.38
CA GLY A 194 7.28 -8.13 4.72
C GLY A 194 8.74 -8.31 5.09
N GLY A 195 9.03 -8.46 6.39
CA GLY A 195 10.39 -8.67 6.88
C GLY A 195 10.72 -10.12 7.18
N THR A 196 9.88 -11.08 6.76
CA THR A 196 10.05 -12.50 7.09
C THR A 196 9.86 -13.43 5.90
N SER A 197 9.79 -12.93 4.67
CA SER A 197 9.58 -13.74 3.47
C SER A 197 10.61 -13.42 2.40
N SER A 198 11.31 -14.44 1.93
CA SER A 198 12.48 -14.30 1.03
C SER A 198 12.14 -13.75 -0.36
N SER A 199 10.90 -13.93 -0.82
CA SER A 199 10.42 -13.37 -2.10
C SER A 199 9.94 -11.93 -2.02
N ILE A 200 9.82 -11.36 -0.81
CA ILE A 200 9.34 -9.99 -0.60
C ILE A 200 10.53 -9.06 -0.35
N ILE A 201 10.45 -7.86 -0.91
CA ILE A 201 11.37 -6.77 -0.60
C ILE A 201 10.85 -6.07 0.66
N GLY A 202 11.46 -6.37 1.81
CA GLY A 202 11.15 -5.76 3.09
C GLY A 202 11.78 -4.37 3.21
N VAL A 203 10.99 -3.36 3.57
CA VAL A 203 11.41 -1.96 3.58
C VAL A 203 11.45 -1.38 5.00
N GLY A 204 12.63 -0.89 5.39
CA GLY A 204 12.88 -0.14 6.62
C GLY A 204 12.53 1.36 6.49
N ALA A 205 12.25 2.00 7.62
CA ALA A 205 11.84 3.40 7.69
C ALA A 205 13.02 4.33 8.01
N TYR A 206 13.45 5.09 7.01
CA TYR A 206 14.49 6.12 7.13
C TYR A 206 13.92 7.51 7.42
N VAL A 207 14.61 8.32 8.22
CA VAL A 207 14.34 9.74 8.46
C VAL A 207 15.55 10.59 8.07
N SER A 208 15.35 11.54 7.16
CA SER A 208 16.40 12.49 6.76
C SER A 208 16.56 13.62 7.77
N PRO A 209 17.73 14.30 7.82
CA PRO A 209 17.93 15.48 8.66
C PRO A 209 16.88 16.58 8.41
N ALA A 210 16.53 16.81 7.15
CA ALA A 210 15.51 17.78 6.76
C ALA A 210 14.12 17.41 7.28
N MET A 211 13.76 16.12 7.26
CA MET A 211 12.50 15.63 7.82
C MET A 211 12.50 15.70 9.34
N ALA A 212 13.60 15.34 10.00
CA ALA A 212 13.75 15.47 11.45
C ALA A 212 13.57 16.93 11.90
N ALA A 213 14.22 17.87 11.21
CA ALA A 213 14.12 19.29 11.52
C ALA A 213 12.72 19.86 11.23
N GLY A 214 12.19 19.61 10.04
CA GLY A 214 10.97 20.26 9.57
C GLY A 214 9.68 19.58 10.02
N ALA A 215 9.60 18.25 9.89
CA ALA A 215 8.36 17.51 10.13
C ALA A 215 8.22 17.05 11.59
N HIS A 216 9.33 16.80 12.28
CA HIS A 216 9.35 16.35 13.69
C HIS A 216 9.80 17.42 14.67
N CYS A 217 10.13 18.63 14.19
CA CYS A 217 10.57 19.76 15.01
C CYS A 217 11.73 19.42 15.95
N VAL A 218 12.65 18.53 15.52
CA VAL A 218 13.82 18.17 16.33
C VAL A 218 14.75 19.38 16.41
N VAL A 219 15.05 19.83 17.64
CA VAL A 219 15.84 21.04 17.92
C VAL A 219 17.25 20.94 17.32
N GLU A 220 17.86 19.76 17.45
CA GLU A 220 19.17 19.43 16.88
C GLU A 220 18.99 18.22 15.95
N PRO A 221 18.62 18.45 14.67
CA PRO A 221 18.49 17.36 13.72
C PRO A 221 19.86 16.66 13.55
N PRO A 222 19.88 15.34 13.35
CA PRO A 222 21.13 14.61 13.18
C PRO A 222 21.87 15.12 11.93
N SER A 223 23.21 15.10 11.95
CA SER A 223 24.03 15.54 10.82
C SER A 223 23.82 14.67 9.58
N GLU A 224 23.48 13.40 9.80
CA GLU A 224 23.18 12.42 8.77
C GLU A 224 21.80 11.81 9.03
N GLY A 225 21.19 11.22 8.00
CA GLY A 225 19.92 10.55 8.19
C GLY A 225 20.09 9.23 8.93
N LEU A 226 19.02 8.83 9.62
CA LEU A 226 19.01 7.66 10.49
C LEU A 226 17.76 6.84 10.20
N GLU A 227 17.73 5.61 10.70
CA GLU A 227 16.49 4.82 10.74
C GLU A 227 15.59 5.30 11.88
N TYR A 228 14.27 5.26 11.71
CA TYR A 228 13.34 5.47 12.83
C TYR A 228 13.59 4.41 13.91
N THR A 229 13.60 4.83 15.17
CA THR A 229 13.96 3.95 16.29
C THR A 229 13.00 2.77 16.47
N TRP A 230 11.73 2.93 16.11
CA TRP A 230 10.71 1.87 16.13
C TRP A 230 10.65 1.06 14.83
N SER A 231 11.44 1.38 13.80
CA SER A 231 11.54 0.52 12.62
C SER A 231 11.98 -0.87 13.06
N SER A 232 11.24 -1.90 12.65
CA SER A 232 11.58 -3.28 13.00
C SER A 232 12.94 -3.67 12.44
N ARG A 233 13.66 -4.51 13.19
CA ARG A 233 15.04 -4.92 12.90
C ARG A 233 15.12 -6.43 12.79
N GLY A 234 15.93 -6.89 11.87
CA GLY A 234 16.38 -8.27 11.81
C GLY A 234 17.37 -8.61 12.94
N PRO A 235 18.04 -9.77 12.84
CA PRO A 235 17.71 -10.84 11.89
C PRO A 235 16.34 -11.43 12.24
N THR A 236 15.70 -12.10 11.29
CA THR A 236 14.56 -12.98 11.56
C THR A 236 14.99 -14.15 12.47
N THR A 237 14.01 -14.90 12.99
CA THR A 237 14.29 -16.05 13.87
C THR A 237 14.98 -17.23 13.17
N ASP A 238 14.94 -17.30 11.84
CA ASP A 238 15.70 -18.24 11.00
C ASP A 238 17.04 -17.69 10.50
N GLY A 239 17.41 -16.47 10.88
CA GLY A 239 18.72 -15.87 10.59
C GLY A 239 18.80 -15.06 9.30
N ASP A 240 17.69 -14.90 8.56
CA ASP A 240 17.62 -13.96 7.45
C ASP A 240 17.74 -12.50 7.94
N LEU A 241 18.18 -11.60 7.06
CA LEU A 241 18.33 -10.19 7.40
C LEU A 241 16.98 -9.52 7.69
N GLY A 242 15.90 -9.97 7.04
CA GLY A 242 14.55 -9.43 7.13
C GLY A 242 14.35 -8.12 6.39
N VAL A 243 15.14 -7.09 6.70
CA VAL A 243 15.11 -5.80 5.98
C VAL A 243 16.00 -5.89 4.74
N SER A 244 15.43 -5.59 3.56
CA SER A 244 16.17 -5.61 2.29
C SER A 244 16.84 -4.26 2.02
N VAL A 245 16.08 -3.17 2.13
CA VAL A 245 16.53 -1.77 1.96
C VAL A 245 15.72 -0.84 2.84
N SER A 246 16.18 0.41 3.00
CA SER A 246 15.42 1.48 3.64
C SER A 246 14.95 2.52 2.63
N ALA A 247 13.83 3.16 2.95
CA ALA A 247 13.26 4.27 2.19
C ALA A 247 12.64 5.31 3.15
N PRO A 248 12.36 6.55 2.70
CA PRO A 248 11.78 7.59 3.54
C PRO A 248 10.50 7.11 4.26
N GLY A 249 10.55 7.06 5.59
CA GLY A 249 9.50 6.51 6.44
C GLY A 249 8.49 7.53 6.94
N GLY A 250 8.57 8.80 6.51
CA GLY A 250 7.58 9.83 6.84
C GLY A 250 7.12 10.55 5.57
N ALA A 251 5.85 10.92 5.50
CA ALA A 251 5.33 11.70 4.38
C ALA A 251 4.09 12.51 4.74
N ILE A 252 3.96 13.67 4.11
CA ILE A 252 2.71 14.43 4.05
C ILE A 252 2.01 14.03 2.76
N ALA A 253 0.95 13.22 2.86
CA ALA A 253 0.26 12.68 1.70
C ALA A 253 -1.27 12.83 1.83
N PRO A 254 -2.03 12.71 0.72
CA PRO A 254 -3.48 12.81 0.73
C PRO A 254 -4.14 11.80 1.66
N VAL A 255 -5.28 12.19 2.24
CA VAL A 255 -6.14 11.31 3.05
C VAL A 255 -7.59 11.43 2.57
N PRO A 256 -8.47 10.48 2.91
CA PRO A 256 -9.88 10.52 2.52
C PRO A 256 -10.60 11.77 3.01
N THR A 257 -11.61 12.22 2.28
CA THR A 257 -12.36 13.45 2.58
C THR A 257 -13.11 13.40 3.90
N TRP A 258 -13.56 12.22 4.35
CA TRP A 258 -14.24 12.04 5.64
C TRP A 258 -13.34 12.33 6.84
N THR A 259 -12.02 12.41 6.66
CA THR A 259 -11.09 12.86 7.73
C THR A 259 -11.18 14.36 8.00
N LEU A 260 -11.94 15.11 7.18
CA LEU A 260 -12.04 16.57 7.21
C LEU A 260 -10.68 17.28 7.00
N GLN A 261 -9.68 16.55 6.51
CA GLN A 261 -8.36 17.03 6.17
C GLN A 261 -8.03 16.59 4.75
N ARG A 262 -7.24 17.39 4.03
CA ARG A 262 -6.80 17.02 2.67
C ARG A 262 -5.57 16.14 2.70
N ARG A 263 -4.72 16.31 3.72
CA ARG A 263 -3.39 15.69 3.84
C ARG A 263 -3.06 15.50 5.30
N MET A 264 -2.26 14.48 5.59
CA MET A 264 -1.75 14.21 6.93
C MET A 264 -0.26 13.86 6.87
N LEU A 265 0.49 14.27 7.90
CA LEU A 265 1.82 13.72 8.16
C LEU A 265 1.63 12.37 8.87
N MET A 266 2.12 11.29 8.25
CA MET A 266 2.20 9.96 8.87
C MET A 266 3.64 9.45 8.78
N ASN A 267 4.02 8.58 9.71
CA ASN A 267 5.32 7.95 9.73
C ASN A 267 5.23 6.46 10.09
N GLY A 268 6.25 5.70 9.70
CA GLY A 268 6.39 4.27 9.90
C GLY A 268 6.85 3.56 8.64
N THR A 269 7.17 2.27 8.78
CA THR A 269 7.55 1.44 7.63
C THR A 269 6.44 1.34 6.59
N SER A 270 5.19 1.53 7.00
CA SER A 270 4.04 1.68 6.10
C SER A 270 4.14 2.84 5.11
N MET A 271 4.91 3.89 5.40
CA MET A 271 5.17 5.02 4.48
C MET A 271 6.45 4.82 3.68
N SER A 272 7.41 4.05 4.22
CA SER A 272 8.63 3.67 3.50
C SER A 272 8.35 2.70 2.35
N SER A 273 7.48 1.72 2.56
CA SER A 273 7.10 0.72 1.56
C SER A 273 6.53 1.35 0.27
N PRO A 274 5.54 2.27 0.30
CA PRO A 274 5.05 2.92 -0.91
C PRO A 274 6.06 3.90 -1.52
N SER A 275 6.95 4.50 -0.71
CA SER A 275 8.04 5.32 -1.22
C SER A 275 9.00 4.48 -2.08
N ALA A 276 9.41 3.31 -1.57
CA ALA A 276 10.22 2.35 -2.31
C ALA A 276 9.47 1.79 -3.52
N CYS A 277 8.19 1.43 -3.37
CA CYS A 277 7.36 0.91 -4.46
C CYS A 277 7.25 1.92 -5.62
N GLY A 278 7.04 3.21 -5.31
CA GLY A 278 7.04 4.26 -6.33
C GLY A 278 8.41 4.42 -7.00
N GLY A 279 9.51 4.35 -6.23
CA GLY A 279 10.86 4.35 -6.81
C GLY A 279 11.10 3.15 -7.75
N ILE A 280 10.62 1.98 -7.38
CA ILE A 280 10.69 0.77 -8.21
C ILE A 280 9.82 0.94 -9.46
N ALA A 281 8.65 1.58 -9.37
CA ALA A 281 7.81 1.87 -10.54
C ALA A 281 8.54 2.76 -11.56
N LEU A 282 9.29 3.76 -11.10
CA LEU A 282 10.14 4.58 -11.97
C LEU A 282 11.25 3.75 -12.64
N LEU A 283 11.93 2.88 -11.87
CA LEU A 283 12.93 1.96 -12.41
C LEU A 283 12.32 1.03 -13.47
N LEU A 284 11.16 0.44 -13.21
CA LEU A 284 10.46 -0.41 -14.18
C LEU A 284 10.10 0.35 -15.45
N SER A 285 9.67 1.60 -15.33
CA SER A 285 9.37 2.46 -16.46
C SER A 285 10.62 2.67 -17.34
N ALA A 286 11.76 3.00 -16.72
CA ALA A 286 13.04 3.17 -17.42
C ALA A 286 13.50 1.87 -18.09
N MET A 287 13.50 0.74 -17.38
CA MET A 287 13.89 -0.57 -17.93
C MET A 287 13.03 -0.94 -19.15
N LYS A 288 11.71 -0.73 -19.08
CA LYS A 288 10.79 -0.99 -20.19
C LYS A 288 11.07 -0.07 -21.38
N ALA A 289 11.36 1.21 -21.15
CA ALA A 289 11.69 2.18 -22.19
C ALA A 289 12.99 1.83 -22.92
N GLU A 290 13.97 1.27 -22.21
CA GLU A 290 15.26 0.84 -22.76
C GLU A 290 15.24 -0.60 -23.32
N GLY A 291 14.13 -1.32 -23.21
CA GLY A 291 14.01 -2.71 -23.66
C GLY A 291 14.78 -3.72 -22.79
N ILE A 292 15.13 -3.34 -21.55
CA ILE A 292 15.80 -4.21 -20.59
C ILE A 292 14.78 -5.20 -20.01
N PRO A 293 15.03 -6.52 -20.08
CA PRO A 293 14.12 -7.50 -19.50
C PRO A 293 13.94 -7.31 -17.99
N VAL A 294 12.70 -7.12 -17.56
CA VAL A 294 12.33 -6.97 -16.14
C VAL A 294 12.12 -8.33 -15.50
N SER A 295 12.77 -8.59 -14.36
CA SER A 295 12.47 -9.71 -13.46
C SER A 295 12.47 -9.23 -12.00
N PRO A 296 11.68 -9.85 -11.10
CA PRO A 296 11.74 -9.50 -9.68
C PRO A 296 13.15 -9.62 -9.09
N TYR A 297 13.91 -10.65 -9.49
CA TYR A 297 15.27 -10.87 -8.97
C TYR A 297 16.28 -9.84 -9.48
N SER A 298 16.21 -9.48 -10.77
CA SER A 298 17.11 -8.47 -11.33
C SER A 298 16.83 -7.10 -10.73
N VAL A 299 15.56 -6.77 -10.50
CA VAL A 299 15.16 -5.51 -9.85
C VAL A 299 15.59 -5.50 -8.38
N ARG A 300 15.34 -6.58 -7.63
CA ARG A 300 15.81 -6.71 -6.24
C ARG A 300 17.32 -6.57 -6.13
N LYS A 301 18.07 -7.27 -7.00
CA LYS A 301 19.53 -7.18 -7.03
C LYS A 301 20.01 -5.77 -7.40
N ALA A 302 19.39 -5.13 -8.39
CA ALA A 302 19.74 -3.76 -8.74
C ALA A 302 19.50 -2.82 -7.56
N LEU A 303 18.35 -2.94 -6.90
CA LEU A 303 17.96 -2.18 -5.72
C LEU A 303 18.96 -2.32 -4.58
N GLU A 304 19.28 -3.55 -4.18
CA GLU A 304 20.16 -3.87 -3.05
C GLU A 304 21.63 -3.48 -3.29
N ASN A 305 22.08 -3.34 -4.54
CA ASN A 305 23.48 -3.01 -4.86
C ASN A 305 23.74 -1.53 -5.16
N THR A 306 22.70 -0.69 -5.25
CA THR A 306 22.86 0.75 -5.55
C THR A 306 22.49 1.67 -4.39
N THR A 307 22.13 1.08 -3.24
CA THR A 307 21.82 1.82 -2.02
C THR A 307 23.01 2.66 -1.54
N VAL A 308 22.70 3.68 -0.73
CA VAL A 308 23.70 4.37 0.08
C VAL A 308 23.62 3.80 1.51
N PRO A 309 24.71 3.29 2.08
CA PRO A 309 24.73 2.83 3.46
C PRO A 309 24.21 3.90 4.43
N ILE A 310 23.46 3.48 5.44
CA ILE A 310 23.03 4.32 6.55
C ILE A 310 23.74 3.78 7.79
N GLY A 311 24.66 4.56 8.35
CA GLY A 311 25.57 4.11 9.40
C GLY A 311 26.84 3.46 8.85
N ASP A 312 27.85 3.36 9.71
CA ASP A 312 29.19 2.86 9.37
C ASP A 312 29.43 1.43 9.83
N SER A 313 28.53 0.87 10.66
CA SER A 313 28.76 -0.41 11.31
C SER A 313 28.10 -1.57 10.55
N PRO A 314 28.74 -2.75 10.45
CA PRO A 314 28.15 -3.91 9.78
C PRO A 314 26.78 -4.33 10.34
N GLU A 315 26.56 -4.15 11.65
CA GLU A 315 25.28 -4.44 12.31
C GLU A 315 24.15 -3.49 11.94
N ASP A 316 24.45 -2.31 11.38
CA ASP A 316 23.41 -1.38 10.92
C ASP A 316 22.55 -2.01 9.83
N LYS A 317 23.11 -2.98 9.08
CA LYS A 317 22.37 -3.77 8.08
C LYS A 317 21.19 -4.54 8.66
N LEU A 318 21.24 -4.95 9.93
CA LEU A 318 20.09 -5.58 10.61
C LEU A 318 18.90 -4.61 10.71
N SER A 319 19.15 -3.31 10.58
CA SER A 319 18.15 -2.25 10.70
C SER A 319 17.78 -1.67 9.34
N THR A 320 18.79 -1.43 8.49
CA THR A 320 18.65 -0.65 7.25
C THR A 320 18.75 -1.50 5.98
N GLY A 321 18.93 -2.81 6.13
CA GLY A 321 19.18 -3.71 5.01
C GLY A 321 20.49 -3.36 4.30
N GLN A 322 20.45 -3.18 2.98
CA GLN A 322 21.60 -2.67 2.24
C GLN A 322 21.75 -1.15 2.30
N GLY A 323 20.84 -0.43 2.96
CA GLY A 323 20.86 1.03 3.11
C GLY A 323 19.73 1.73 2.36
N LEU A 324 19.87 3.05 2.19
CA LEU A 324 18.88 3.92 1.56
C LEU A 324 18.80 3.68 0.06
N MET A 325 17.61 3.35 -0.45
CA MET A 325 17.33 3.21 -1.88
C MET A 325 17.71 4.47 -2.68
N GLN A 326 18.26 4.29 -3.89
CA GLN A 326 18.66 5.37 -4.81
C GLN A 326 18.10 5.13 -6.21
N VAL A 327 17.13 5.94 -6.65
CA VAL A 327 16.45 5.76 -7.94
C VAL A 327 17.29 6.23 -9.13
N ASP A 328 18.13 7.22 -8.94
CA ASP A 328 18.98 7.83 -9.96
C ASP A 328 20.25 7.01 -10.27
N LYS A 329 20.75 6.24 -9.29
CA LYS A 329 21.97 5.43 -9.45
C LYS A 329 21.78 4.14 -10.27
N TYR A 330 20.55 3.83 -10.71
CA TYR A 330 20.28 2.64 -11.52
C TYR A 330 20.88 2.69 -12.93
N ASN A 331 21.18 3.88 -13.47
CA ASN A 331 21.86 4.05 -14.76
C ASN A 331 23.32 3.54 -14.78
N ILE A 332 23.84 3.04 -13.66
CA ILE A 332 25.25 2.64 -13.50
C ILE A 332 25.44 1.11 -13.68
N PHE A 333 24.41 0.33 -13.99
CA PHE A 333 24.62 -1.04 -14.46
C PHE A 333 24.99 -1.02 -15.95
N PRO A 334 26.27 -1.14 -16.35
CA PRO A 334 26.57 -1.48 -17.73
C PRO A 334 25.93 -2.83 -18.02
N VAL A 335 25.26 -2.91 -19.16
CA VAL A 335 24.53 -4.06 -19.72
C VAL A 335 25.48 -5.23 -20.08
N SER A 336 26.56 -5.42 -19.33
CA SER A 336 27.65 -6.35 -19.65
C SER A 336 27.84 -7.47 -18.62
N VAL A 337 26.85 -7.75 -17.77
CA VAL A 337 26.85 -8.95 -16.92
C VAL A 337 25.54 -9.71 -17.06
N PHE A 338 25.34 -10.30 -18.24
CA PHE A 338 24.60 -11.54 -18.46
C PHE A 338 25.27 -12.34 -19.58
#